data_AF-A0A645IR38-F1
#
_entry.id   AF-A0A645IR38-F1
#
_cell.length_a   1.000
_cell.length_b   1.000
_cell.length_c   1.000
_cell.angle_alpha   90.00
_cell.angle_beta   90.00
_cell.angle_gamma   90.00
#
_symmetry.space_group_name_H-M   'P 1'
#
loop_
_entity.id
_entity.type
_entity.pdbx_description
1 polymer ?
#
loop_
_entity_poly.entity_id
_entity_poly.type
_entity_poly.pdbx_seq_one_letter_code
_entity_poly.pdbx_strand_id
1 'polypeptide(L)'
;MLRNYTGKYKDNWFGNVNITLENGELRFSSEMSPLLKGVLCYYIDNTFVVKWDERSFDADAFIKFSKDFDGNPDGFVMKAISPETDFSYDFQDLDFKKVK
;
A
#
# COMPACT_ATOMS: atom_id res chain seq x y z
N MET A 1 -9.78 -10.72 8.76
CA MET A 1 -8.81 -11.66 8.13
C MET A 1 -8.00 -10.89 7.10
N LEU A 2 -6.72 -11.25 6.86
CA LEU A 2 -5.84 -10.56 5.89
C LEU A 2 -6.44 -10.50 4.48
N ARG A 3 -7.19 -11.54 4.08
CA ARG A 3 -7.86 -11.62 2.78
C ARG A 3 -8.79 -10.44 2.47
N ASN A 4 -9.35 -9.77 3.48
CA ASN A 4 -10.25 -8.64 3.28
C ASN A 4 -9.54 -7.41 2.68
N TYR A 5 -8.22 -7.30 2.89
CA TYR A 5 -7.40 -6.24 2.31
C TYR A 5 -7.05 -6.49 0.84
N THR A 6 -7.24 -7.71 0.33
CA THR A 6 -6.95 -8.03 -1.06
C THR A 6 -7.93 -7.33 -2.01
N GLY A 7 -7.44 -7.02 -3.21
CA GLY A 7 -8.20 -6.36 -4.26
C GLY A 7 -7.36 -5.36 -5.05
N LYS A 8 -8.00 -4.77 -6.06
CA LYS A 8 -7.44 -3.66 -6.81
C LYS A 8 -7.84 -2.35 -6.14
N TYR A 9 -6.89 -1.43 -6.04
CA TYR A 9 -7.09 -0.09 -5.56
C TYR A 9 -6.58 0.89 -6.60
N LYS A 10 -7.16 2.09 -6.64
CA LYS A 10 -6.83 3.11 -7.61
C LYS A 10 -6.70 4.45 -6.92
N ASP A 11 -5.60 5.12 -7.22
CA ASP A 11 -5.43 6.55 -7.02
C ASP A 11 -5.56 7.25 -8.39
N ASN A 12 -6.03 8.50 -8.41
CA ASN A 12 -6.31 9.21 -9.65
C ASN A 12 -5.04 9.62 -10.42
N TRP A 13 -3.94 9.82 -9.71
CA TRP A 13 -2.67 10.26 -10.29
C TRP A 13 -1.69 9.08 -10.44
N PHE A 14 -1.55 8.27 -9.39
CA PHE A 14 -0.62 7.14 -9.35
C PHE A 14 -1.12 5.92 -10.15
N GLY A 15 -2.45 5.80 -10.31
CA GLY A 15 -3.07 4.71 -11.04
C GLY A 15 -3.39 3.49 -10.18
N ASN A 16 -3.41 2.31 -10.81
CA ASN A 16 -3.86 1.08 -10.18
C ASN A 16 -2.73 0.37 -9.42
N VAL A 17 -3.10 -0.17 -8.27
CA VAL A 17 -2.27 -1.06 -7.45
C VAL A 17 -3.07 -2.28 -7.04
N ASN A 18 -2.40 -3.41 -6.92
CA ASN A 18 -3.00 -4.67 -6.50
C ASN A 18 -2.45 -5.07 -5.14
N ILE A 19 -3.37 -5.41 -4.22
CA ILE A 19 -3.06 -6.06 -2.96
C ILE A 19 -3.42 -7.54 -3.09
N THR A 20 -2.42 -8.41 -3.08
CA THR A 20 -2.57 -9.87 -3.18
C THR A 20 -2.23 -10.55 -1.87
N LEU A 21 -2.69 -11.79 -1.68
CA LEU A 21 -2.30 -12.63 -0.55
C LEU A 21 -1.48 -13.81 -1.12
N GLU A 22 -0.19 -13.83 -0.85
CA GLU A 22 0.78 -14.80 -1.36
C GLU A 22 1.46 -15.47 -0.16
N ASN A 23 1.41 -16.80 -0.08
CA ASN A 23 2.03 -17.58 1.02
C ASN A 23 1.65 -17.11 2.44
N GLY A 24 0.46 -16.53 2.61
CA GLY A 24 -0.02 -16.02 3.90
C GLY A 24 0.38 -14.57 4.20
N GLU A 25 1.12 -13.92 3.30
CA GLU A 25 1.54 -12.52 3.41
C GLU A 25 0.83 -11.65 2.39
N LEU A 26 0.51 -10.41 2.78
CA LEU A 26 -0.06 -9.43 1.85
C LEU A 26 1.06 -8.82 1.00
N ARG A 27 0.80 -8.59 -0.27
CA ARG A 27 1.77 -8.01 -1.21
C ARG A 27 1.16 -6.84 -1.97
N PHE A 28 1.92 -5.76 -2.10
CA PHE A 28 1.60 -4.59 -2.90
C PHE A 28 2.30 -4.69 -4.25
N SER A 29 1.60 -4.30 -5.33
CA SER A 29 2.23 -4.11 -6.65
C SER A 29 1.53 -3.02 -7.45
N SER A 30 2.31 -2.10 -8.03
CA SER A 30 1.81 -1.10 -8.99
C SER A 30 1.74 -1.66 -10.41
N GLU A 31 0.66 -1.36 -11.13
CA GLU A 31 0.53 -1.72 -12.55
C GLU A 31 1.38 -0.81 -13.46
N MET A 32 1.57 0.44 -13.07
CA MET A 32 2.32 1.44 -13.85
C MET A 32 3.80 1.54 -13.44
N SER A 33 4.15 1.04 -12.25
CA SER A 33 5.52 1.06 -11.72
C SER A 33 5.90 -0.32 -11.19
N PRO A 34 6.29 -1.28 -12.06
CA PRO A 34 6.53 -2.67 -11.67
C PRO A 34 7.63 -2.90 -10.63
N LEU A 35 8.53 -1.92 -10.46
CA LEU A 35 9.55 -1.94 -9.40
C LEU A 35 8.97 -1.60 -8.03
N LEU A 36 7.85 -0.85 -7.98
CA LEU A 36 7.15 -0.51 -6.75
C LEU A 36 6.23 -1.66 -6.34
N LYS A 37 6.86 -2.70 -5.81
CA LYS A 37 6.21 -3.90 -5.26
C LYS A 37 6.92 -4.36 -4.00
N GLY A 38 6.19 -4.94 -3.07
CA GLY A 38 6.74 -5.29 -1.77
C GLY A 38 5.75 -6.02 -0.87
N VAL A 39 6.28 -6.58 0.21
CA VAL A 39 5.47 -7.25 1.24
C VAL A 39 4.88 -6.23 2.22
N LEU A 40 3.64 -6.44 2.63
CA LEU A 40 2.98 -5.66 3.67
C LEU A 40 3.12 -6.37 5.03
N CYS A 41 4.01 -5.85 5.86
CA CYS A 41 4.20 -6.31 7.22
C CYS A 41 3.21 -5.61 8.16
N TYR A 42 2.49 -6.36 8.99
CA TYR A 42 1.60 -5.78 9.99
C TYR A 42 2.36 -4.86 10.96
N TYR A 43 1.77 -3.71 11.29
CA TYR A 43 2.31 -2.78 12.27
C TYR A 43 1.37 -2.57 13.47
N ILE A 44 0.27 -1.84 13.27
CA ILE A 44 -0.74 -1.60 14.32
C ILE A 44 -2.11 -1.35 13.68
N ASP A 45 -3.18 -1.81 14.32
CA ASP A 45 -4.56 -1.65 13.85
C ASP A 45 -4.78 -2.11 12.39
N ASN A 46 -5.05 -1.17 11.50
CA ASN A 46 -5.21 -1.31 10.05
C ASN A 46 -4.03 -0.73 9.27
N THR A 47 -2.88 -0.61 9.94
CA THR A 47 -1.64 -0.05 9.40
C THR A 47 -0.62 -1.15 9.17
N PHE A 48 0.01 -1.09 8.01
CA PHE A 48 1.08 -1.98 7.58
C PHE A 48 2.30 -1.15 7.19
N VAL A 49 3.47 -1.77 7.22
CA VAL A 49 4.67 -1.27 6.56
C VAL A 49 4.83 -2.00 5.25
N VAL A 50 4.94 -1.27 4.14
CA VAL A 50 5.40 -1.85 2.89
C VAL A 50 6.93 -1.89 2.90
N LYS A 51 7.46 -3.10 2.79
CA LYS A 51 8.89 -3.35 2.57
C LYS A 51 9.08 -3.69 1.11
N TRP A 52 9.72 -2.77 0.37
CA TRP A 52 9.91 -2.92 -1.06
C TRP A 52 10.86 -4.09 -1.39
N ASP A 53 10.58 -4.79 -2.48
CA ASP A 53 11.46 -5.84 -3.00
C ASP A 53 12.78 -5.23 -3.48
N GLU A 54 12.68 -4.09 -4.17
CA GLU A 54 13.83 -3.27 -4.57
C GLU A 54 14.29 -2.43 -3.38
N ARG A 55 15.46 -2.76 -2.83
CA ARG A 55 15.99 -2.14 -1.62
C ARG A 55 16.68 -0.81 -1.86
N SER A 56 17.10 -0.53 -3.10
CA SER A 56 17.77 0.73 -3.44
C SER A 56 16.89 1.98 -3.29
N PHE A 57 15.59 1.82 -3.08
CA PHE A 57 14.69 2.95 -2.90
C PHE A 57 14.80 3.63 -1.53
N ASP A 58 15.28 2.93 -0.48
CA ASP A 58 15.31 3.46 0.90
C ASP A 58 14.01 4.20 1.30
N ALA A 59 12.88 3.69 0.80
CA ALA A 59 11.59 4.37 0.77
C ALA A 59 10.48 3.58 1.45
N ASP A 60 10.80 2.74 2.44
CA ASP A 60 9.78 1.99 3.18
C ASP A 60 8.70 2.96 3.69
N ALA A 61 7.43 2.55 3.56
CA ALA A 61 6.29 3.42 3.84
C ALA A 61 5.25 2.72 4.70
N PHE A 62 4.53 3.49 5.50
CA PHE A 62 3.29 3.06 6.12
C PHE A 62 2.16 3.07 5.09
N ILE A 63 1.30 2.05 5.15
CA ILE A 63 0.01 2.01 4.49
C ILE A 63 -1.05 1.91 5.58
N LYS A 64 -1.99 2.86 5.62
CA LYS A 64 -3.13 2.83 6.54
C LYS A 64 -4.41 2.64 5.77
N PHE A 65 -5.04 1.48 5.92
CA PHE A 65 -6.31 1.19 5.26
C PHE A 65 -7.48 1.92 5.91
N SER A 66 -8.36 2.54 5.13
CA SER A 66 -9.69 2.93 5.60
C SER A 66 -10.63 1.72 5.60
N LYS A 67 -11.77 1.84 6.29
CA LYS A 67 -12.81 0.82 6.33
C LYS A 67 -14.18 1.46 6.17
N ASP A 68 -15.09 0.75 5.52
CA ASP A 68 -16.51 1.11 5.45
C ASP A 68 -17.24 0.83 6.77
N PHE A 69 -18.54 1.13 6.81
CA PHE A 69 -19.39 0.93 7.99
C PHE A 69 -19.54 -0.56 8.39
N ASP A 70 -19.30 -1.49 7.46
CA ASP A 70 -19.32 -2.93 7.71
C ASP A 70 -17.93 -3.44 8.16
N GLY A 71 -16.93 -2.55 8.26
CA GLY A 71 -15.57 -2.87 8.67
C GLY A 71 -14.69 -3.46 7.57
N ASN A 72 -15.13 -3.42 6.31
CA ASN A 72 -14.36 -3.90 5.17
C ASN A 72 -13.41 -2.81 4.65
N PRO A 73 -12.18 -3.16 4.25
CA PRO A 73 -11.27 -2.19 3.64
C PRO A 73 -11.85 -1.61 2.34
N ASP A 74 -11.91 -0.28 2.26
CA ASP A 74 -12.48 0.47 1.12
C ASP A 74 -11.46 1.42 0.46
N GLY A 75 -10.27 1.56 1.05
CA GLY A 75 -9.20 2.41 0.55
C GLY A 75 -7.97 2.37 1.45
N PHE A 76 -6.94 3.13 1.11
CA PHE A 76 -5.79 3.37 1.97
C PHE A 76 -5.03 4.64 1.58
N VAL A 77 -4.28 5.16 2.55
CA VAL A 77 -3.31 6.25 2.37
C VAL A 77 -1.90 5.76 2.69
N MET A 78 -0.90 6.48 2.20
CA MET A 78 0.51 6.14 2.41
C MET A 78 1.25 7.24 3.18
N LYS A 79 2.32 6.88 3.87
CA LYS A 79 3.23 7.83 4.54
C LYS A 79 4.64 7.26 4.60
N ALA A 80 5.64 8.01 4.14
CA ALA A 80 7.04 7.59 4.27
C ALA A 80 7.44 7.32 5.73
N ILE A 81 8.29 6.32 5.96
CA ILE A 81 8.83 6.01 7.29
C ILE A 81 10.02 6.92 7.60
N SER A 82 10.93 7.12 6.64
CA SER A 82 12.11 7.95 6.84
C SER A 82 11.87 9.38 6.34
N PRO A 83 12.32 10.41 7.07
CA PRO A 83 12.38 11.77 6.54
C PRO A 83 13.41 11.92 5.43
N GLU A 84 14.33 10.96 5.27
CA GLU A 84 15.31 10.92 4.17
C GLU A 84 14.80 10.17 2.93
N THR A 85 13.60 9.57 3.00
CA THR A 85 12.95 9.03 1.81
C THR A 85 12.75 10.15 0.81
N ASP A 86 13.27 9.95 -0.40
CA ASP A 86 13.26 10.95 -1.45
C ASP A 86 11.84 11.49 -1.70
N PHE A 87 11.74 12.81 -1.83
CA PHE A 87 10.50 13.54 -2.06
C PHE A 87 9.77 13.08 -3.33
N SER A 88 10.50 12.47 -4.28
CA SER A 88 9.99 12.00 -5.57
C SER A 88 8.83 10.99 -5.50
N TYR A 89 8.51 10.43 -4.33
CA TYR A 89 7.40 9.49 -4.17
C TYR A 89 6.05 10.11 -3.78
N ASP A 90 6.01 11.36 -3.28
CA ASP A 90 4.79 12.09 -2.88
C ASP A 90 3.73 11.26 -2.12
N PHE A 91 4.16 10.31 -1.28
CA PHE A 91 3.25 9.34 -0.64
C PHE A 91 2.11 9.99 0.15
N GLN A 92 2.35 11.18 0.72
CA GLN A 92 1.33 11.93 1.46
C GLN A 92 0.14 12.41 0.60
N ASP A 93 0.32 12.50 -0.72
CA ASP A 93 -0.71 12.99 -1.65
C ASP A 93 -1.55 11.85 -2.26
N LEU A 94 -1.17 10.59 -1.99
CA LEU A 94 -1.85 9.42 -2.53
C LEU A 94 -3.08 9.03 -1.70
N ASP A 95 -4.23 8.90 -2.36
CA ASP A 95 -5.48 8.43 -1.76
C ASP A 95 -6.09 7.31 -2.61
N PHE A 96 -5.71 6.08 -2.28
CA PHE A 96 -6.18 4.91 -3.01
C PHE A 96 -7.57 4.50 -2.56
N LYS A 97 -8.49 4.34 -3.52
CA LYS A 97 -9.82 3.77 -3.30
C LYS A 97 -9.93 2.37 -3.88
N LYS A 98 -10.63 1.48 -3.18
CA LYS A 98 -10.87 0.13 -3.67
C LYS A 98 -11.74 0.18 -4.92
N VAL A 99 -11.31 -0.48 -5.99
CA VAL A 99 -12.07 -0.61 -7.22
C VAL A 99 -13.14 -1.67 -6.98
N LYS A 100 -14.40 -1.31 -7.22
CA LYS A 100 -15.55 -2.23 -7.12
C LYS A 100 -15.56 -3.26 -8.23
#